data_AF-A0A368FPS5-F1
#
_entry.id   AF-A0A368FPS5-F1
#
_cell.length_a   1.000
_cell.length_b   1.000
_cell.length_c   1.000
_cell.angle_alpha   90.00
_cell.angle_beta   90.00
_cell.angle_gamma   90.00
#
_symmetry.space_group_name_H-M   'P 1'
#
loop_
_entity.id
_entity.type
_entity.pdbx_description
1 polymer ?
#
loop_
_entity_poly.entity_id
_entity_poly.type
_entity_poly.pdbx_seq_one_letter_code
_entity_poly.pdbx_strand_id
1 'polypeptide(L)' 'MLFRIAGLKFTVPSEHYILDLNIGNGQCVLAVFPVEAGAFKTQFVLGQPFIRTYCQTYDIKNKRIGISIARPQRN' A
#
# COMPACT_ATOMS: atom_id res chain seq x y z
N MET A 1 6.73 -6.13 1.55
CA MET A 1 5.64 -6.77 0.76
C MET A 1 5.88 -6.54 -0.73
N LEU A 2 5.52 -7.48 -1.62
CA LEU A 2 5.75 -7.37 -3.07
C LEU A 2 4.45 -7.56 -3.85
N PHE A 3 4.13 -6.61 -4.73
CA PHE A 3 3.00 -6.69 -5.65
C PHE A 3 3.47 -6.73 -7.10
N ARG A 4 2.84 -7.59 -7.92
CA ARG A 4 3.03 -7.58 -9.37
C ARG A 4 1.79 -6.98 -10.04
N ILE A 5 1.92 -5.78 -10.60
CA ILE A 5 0.82 -5.01 -11.19
C ILE A 5 1.23 -4.65 -12.61
N ALA A 6 0.41 -4.99 -13.61
CA ALA A 6 0.70 -4.74 -15.04
C ALA A 6 2.10 -5.26 -15.48
N GLY A 7 2.54 -6.40 -14.92
CA GLY A 7 3.85 -7.00 -15.20
C GLY A 7 5.01 -6.38 -14.42
N LEU A 8 4.83 -5.20 -13.82
CA LEU A 8 5.84 -4.49 -13.02
C LEU A 8 5.83 -4.94 -11.55
N LYS A 9 6.98 -4.80 -10.89
CA LYS A 9 7.17 -5.15 -9.48
C LYS A 9 7.12 -3.89 -8.61
N PHE A 10 6.26 -3.88 -7.61
CA PHE A 10 6.11 -2.82 -6.61
C PHE A 10 6.41 -3.39 -5.23
N THR A 11 7.57 -3.02 -4.67
CA THR A 11 7.97 -3.41 -3.32
C THR A 11 7.54 -2.33 -2.34
N VAL A 12 6.76 -2.71 -1.33
CA VAL A 12 6.45 -1.86 -0.17
C VAL A 12 7.44 -2.21 0.95
N PRO A 13 8.27 -1.26 1.42
CA PRO A 13 9.17 -1.43 2.57
C PRO A 13 8.44 -1.83 3.85
N SER A 14 9.10 -2.60 4.73
CA SER A 14 8.52 -3.04 6.01
C SER A 14 8.16 -1.90 6.94
N GLU A 15 8.96 -0.83 6.96
CA GLU A 15 8.71 0.41 7.71
C GLU A 15 7.36 1.08 7.38
N HIS A 16 6.71 0.72 6.28
CA HIS A 16 5.40 1.28 5.91
C HIS A 16 4.21 0.39 6.32
N TYR A 17 4.44 -0.84 6.78
CA TYR A 17 3.37 -1.74 7.25
C TYR A 17 3.65 -2.45 8.58
N ILE A 18 4.83 -2.30 9.16
CA ILE A 18 5.14 -2.69 10.53
C ILE A 18 5.15 -1.42 11.37
N LEU A 19 4.14 -1.28 12.23
CA LEU A 19 3.94 -0.10 13.06
C LEU A 19 4.33 -0.42 14.51
N ASP A 20 5.28 0.32 15.05
CA ASP A 20 5.48 0.35 16.49
C ASP A 20 4.49 1.35 17.10
N LEU A 21 3.47 0.81 17.75
CA LEU A 21 2.44 1.58 18.46
C LEU A 21 2.71 1.64 19.97
N ASN A 22 3.93 1.30 20.41
CA ASN A 22 4.33 1.24 21.81
C ASN A 22 3.41 0.34 22.66
N ILE A 23 2.97 -0.80 22.10
CA ILE A 23 2.12 -1.78 22.79
C ILE A 23 2.90 -2.65 23.80
N GLY A 24 4.20 -2.38 23.97
CA GLY A 24 5.08 -3.05 24.94
C GLY A 24 5.74 -4.33 24.41
N ASN A 25 6.69 -4.86 25.19
CA ASN A 25 7.33 -6.16 24.95
C ASN A 25 7.99 -6.34 23.57
N GLY A 26 8.40 -5.25 22.92
CA GLY A 26 8.97 -5.30 21.56
C GLY A 26 7.98 -5.77 20.49
N GLN A 27 6.67 -5.67 20.75
CA GLN A 27 5.63 -6.05 19.79
C GLN A 27 5.29 -4.89 18.84
N CYS A 28 5.09 -5.23 17.57
CA CYS A 28 4.63 -4.32 16.52
C CYS A 28 3.31 -4.80 15.93
N VAL A 29 2.56 -3.87 15.34
CA VAL A 29 1.29 -4.15 14.66
C VAL A 29 1.50 -4.14 13.16
N LEU A 30 0.83 -5.06 12.46
CA LEU A 30 0.77 -5.06 11.00
C LEU A 30 -0.36 -4.16 10.51
N ALA A 31 -0.06 -3.23 9.61
CA ALA A 31 -1.05 -2.45 8.87
C ALA A 31 -1.69 -3.26 7.73
N VAL A 32 -2.08 -4.50 8.03
CA VAL A 32 -2.67 -5.48 7.13
C VAL A 32 -3.77 -6.20 7.90
N PHE A 33 -4.98 -6.22 7.36
CA PHE A 33 -6.11 -6.90 7.97
C PHE A 33 -6.93 -7.62 6.91
N PRO A 34 -7.57 -8.75 7.26
CA PRO A 34 -8.44 -9.45 6.34
C PRO A 34 -9.68 -8.58 6.05
N VAL A 35 -10.11 -8.59 4.79
CA VAL A 35 -11.35 -7.94 4.36
C VAL A 35 -12.17 -8.98 3.61
N GLU A 36 -13.43 -9.13 3.98
CA GLU A 36 -14.37 -9.94 3.21
C GLU A 36 -14.68 -9.20 1.91
N ALA A 37 -14.23 -9.75 0.78
CA ALA A 37 -14.37 -9.10 -0.53
C ALA A 37 -15.82 -9.11 -1.07
N GLY A 38 -16.76 -9.78 -0.39
CA GLY A 38 -18.15 -9.91 -0.81
C GLY A 38 -18.26 -10.42 -2.25
N ALA A 39 -19.04 -9.71 -3.09
CA ALA A 39 -19.21 -10.02 -4.51
C ALA A 39 -18.00 -9.62 -5.39
N PHE A 40 -17.02 -8.89 -4.86
CA PHE A 40 -15.87 -8.43 -5.62
C PHE A 40 -14.75 -9.47 -5.60
N LYS A 41 -14.18 -9.80 -6.77
CA LYS A 41 -13.03 -10.71 -6.90
C LYS A 41 -11.69 -10.03 -6.61
N THR A 42 -11.68 -8.98 -5.78
CA THR A 42 -10.46 -8.23 -5.45
C THR A 42 -9.62 -9.02 -4.45
N GLN A 43 -8.39 -9.37 -4.84
CA GLN A 43 -7.46 -10.10 -3.97
C GLN A 43 -6.85 -9.19 -2.88
N PHE A 44 -6.67 -7.90 -3.16
CA PHE A 44 -6.06 -6.94 -2.24
C PHE A 44 -6.68 -5.55 -2.38
N VAL A 45 -6.84 -4.86 -1.26
CA VAL A 45 -7.07 -3.41 -1.20
C VAL A 45 -5.74 -2.74 -0.84
N LEU A 46 -5.22 -1.93 -1.75
CA LEU A 46 -3.92 -1.27 -1.57
C LEU A 46 -4.08 0.05 -0.80
N GLY A 47 -4.06 -0.06 0.53
CA GLY A 47 -4.26 1.07 1.45
C GLY A 47 -3.00 1.89 1.75
N GLN A 48 -2.98 2.50 2.94
CA GLN A 48 -1.95 3.45 3.36
C GLN A 48 -0.49 2.97 3.17
N PRO A 49 -0.11 1.70 3.46
CA PRO A 49 1.27 1.26 3.24
C PRO A 49 1.74 1.42 1.78
N PHE A 50 0.86 1.08 0.83
CA PHE A 50 1.18 1.21 -0.59
C PHE A 50 1.23 2.69 -1.01
N ILE A 51 0.24 3.48 -0.59
CA ILE A 51 0.09 4.90 -0.96
C ILE A 51 1.23 5.76 -0.39
N ARG A 52 1.78 5.41 0.79
CA ARG A 52 2.98 6.07 1.34
C ARG A 52 4.23 5.82 0.48
N THR A 53 4.34 4.65 -0.12
CA THR A 53 5.48 4.27 -0.97
C THR A 53 5.34 4.84 -2.39
N TYR A 54 4.12 4.85 -2.91
CA TYR A 54 3.84 5.14 -4.31
C TYR A 54 2.77 6.21 -4.47
N CYS A 55 3.07 7.24 -5.25
CA CYS A 55 2.10 8.24 -5.68
C CYS A 55 1.19 7.66 -6.77
N GLN A 56 -0.12 7.79 -6.58
CA GLN A 56 -1.16 7.35 -7.51
C GLN A 56 -1.74 8.55 -8.25
N THR A 57 -1.76 8.48 -9.57
CA THR A 57 -2.41 9.48 -10.43
C THR A 57 -3.63 8.86 -11.08
N TYR A 58 -4.82 9.37 -10.76
CA TYR A 58 -6.08 8.89 -11.33
C TYR A 58 -6.44 9.70 -12.57
N ASP A 59 -6.12 9.16 -13.74
CA ASP A 59 -6.49 9.75 -15.02
C ASP A 59 -7.86 9.22 -15.42
N ILE A 60 -8.91 9.86 -14.89
CA ILE A 60 -10.31 9.45 -15.08
C ILE A 60 -10.71 9.52 -16.54
N LYS A 61 -10.25 10.55 -17.27
CA LYS A 61 -10.54 10.73 -18.70
C LYS A 61 -10.05 9.55 -19.53
N ASN A 62 -8.82 9.09 -19.28
CA ASN A 62 -8.22 7.96 -20.01
C ASN A 62 -8.40 6.60 -19.30
N LYS A 63 -9.21 6.54 -18.24
CA LYS A 63 -9.53 5.31 -17.48
C LYS A 63 -8.30 4.53 -17.03
N ARG A 64 -7.27 5.22 -16.53
CA ARG A 64 -6.00 4.60 -16.12
C ARG A 64 -5.49 5.17 -14.81
N ILE A 65 -4.62 4.40 -14.15
CA ILE A 65 -3.93 4.80 -12.92
C ILE A 65 -2.43 4.80 -13.20
N GLY A 66 -1.79 5.94 -13.01
CA GLY A 66 -0.34 6.07 -12.97
C GLY A 66 0.19 5.74 -11.58
N ILE A 67 1.30 5.02 -11.50
CA ILE A 67 1.99 4.70 -10.24
C ILE A 67 3.45 5.14 -10.38
N SER A 68 3.92 5.94 -9.43
CA SER A 68 5.30 6.43 -9.37
C SER A 68 5.82 6.37 -7.93
N ILE A 69 7.14 6.44 -7.72
CA ILE A 69 7.71 6.52 -6.37
C ILE A 69 7.24 7.84 -5.72
N ALA A 70 6.70 7.75 -4.50
CA ALA A 70 6.30 8.93 -3.75
C ALA A 70 7.53 9.78 -3.36
N ARG A 71 7.40 11.11 -3.41
CA ARG A 71 8.40 12.00 -2.84
C ARG A 71 8.18 12.09 -1.33
N PRO A 72 9.24 12.00 -0.50
CA PRO A 72 9.13 12.29 0.92
C PRO A 72 8.56 13.70 1.12
N GLN A 73 7.66 13.85 2.08
CA GLN A 73 7.24 15.18 2.53
C GLN A 73 8.47 15.87 3.13
N ARG A 74 8.84 17.05 2.62
CA ARG A 74 9.84 17.89 3.27
C ARG A 74 9.15 18.61 4.42
N ASN A 75 9.66 18.40 5.64
CA ASN A 75 9.31 19.21 6.80
C ASN A 75 9.87 20.62 6.66
#